data_AF-A0A9N9BJ95-F1
#
_entry.id   AF-A0A9N9BJ95-F1
#
_cell.length_a   1.000
_cell.length_b   1.000
_cell.length_c   1.000
_cell.angle_alpha   90.00
_cell.angle_beta   90.00
_cell.angle_gamma   90.00
#
_symmetry.space_group_name_H-M   'P 1'
#
loop_
_entity.id
_entity.type
_entity.pdbx_description
1 polymer ?
#
loop_
_entity_poly.entity_id
_entity_poly.type
_entity_poly.pdbx_seq_one_letter_code
_entity_poly.pdbx_strand_id
1 'polypeptide(L)'
;MTEADYNKITSFAIYPPLGAEICGVYVGKGNTKFEFKDSQRRVRPHSVRYRIYGFDEKGEVVREIKLADRIKGTLDISITWTVELANKKSSHAEFVGIEHFRADILRNKNWEGDRKELEAIDKKSLSSDGFEDLEDGKRLEESFKANIYGDKAKLDLGKMIMEKEGSSLIIGGKGKSGKVE
;
A
#
# COMPACT_ATOMS: atom_id res chain seq x y z
N MET A 1 -6.23 23.48 -9.80
CA MET A 1 -4.85 23.91 -10.12
C MET A 1 -4.95 25.09 -11.09
N THR A 2 -4.00 26.03 -11.09
CA THR A 2 -3.96 27.05 -12.16
C THR A 2 -3.09 26.59 -13.31
N GLU A 3 -3.31 27.11 -14.51
CA GLU A 3 -2.47 26.84 -15.68
C GLU A 3 -1.02 27.29 -15.44
N ALA A 4 -0.82 28.39 -14.71
CA ALA A 4 0.49 28.87 -14.30
C ALA A 4 1.19 27.97 -13.26
N ASP A 5 0.46 27.16 -12.48
CA ASP A 5 1.07 26.11 -11.65
C ASP A 5 1.43 24.90 -12.50
N TYR A 6 0.50 24.47 -13.38
CA TYR A 6 0.69 23.31 -14.24
C TYR A 6 1.92 23.47 -15.14
N ASN A 7 2.07 24.63 -15.78
CA ASN A 7 3.19 24.94 -16.67
C ASN A 7 4.56 25.07 -15.96
N LYS A 8 4.59 25.06 -14.61
CA LYS A 8 5.84 24.96 -13.83
C LYS A 8 6.22 23.52 -13.51
N ILE A 9 5.29 22.57 -13.60
CA ILE A 9 5.54 21.18 -13.23
C ILE A 9 6.29 20.50 -14.38
N THR A 10 7.49 20.02 -14.09
CA THR A 10 8.34 19.28 -15.04
C THR A 10 8.53 17.83 -14.65
N SER A 11 8.23 17.46 -13.39
CA SER A 11 8.26 16.08 -12.92
C SER A 11 7.26 15.80 -11.81
N PHE A 12 6.98 14.52 -11.57
CA PHE A 12 6.09 14.04 -10.51
C PHE A 12 6.79 13.02 -9.63
N ALA A 13 6.44 12.98 -8.34
CA ALA A 13 6.88 11.93 -7.44
C ALA A 13 5.83 11.56 -6.39
N ILE A 14 5.91 10.31 -5.92
CA ILE A 14 5.02 9.72 -4.91
C ILE A 14 5.62 9.94 -3.52
N TYR A 15 4.81 10.46 -2.59
CA TYR A 15 5.21 10.69 -1.20
C TYR A 15 4.24 10.04 -0.19
N PRO A 16 4.74 9.42 0.89
CA PRO A 16 6.17 9.26 1.21
C PRO A 16 6.87 8.27 0.25
N PRO A 17 8.19 8.39 -0.01
CA PRO A 17 8.92 7.45 -0.87
C PRO A 17 9.02 6.06 -0.24
N LEU A 18 8.95 5.97 1.09
CA LEU A 18 8.83 4.74 1.85
C LEU A 18 7.75 4.92 2.92
N GLY A 19 6.68 4.11 2.86
CA GLY A 19 5.64 4.08 3.88
C GLY A 19 5.95 3.11 5.03
N ALA A 20 5.62 3.50 6.26
CA ALA A 20 5.67 2.64 7.43
C ALA A 20 4.26 2.33 7.98
N GLU A 21 3.88 1.06 7.97
CA GLU A 21 2.55 0.58 8.39
C GLU A 21 2.58 -0.37 9.58
N ILE A 22 1.42 -0.45 10.24
CA ILE A 22 1.14 -1.35 11.36
C ILE A 22 -0.27 -1.92 11.11
N CYS A 23 -0.47 -3.24 11.20
CA CYS A 23 -1.68 -4.02 10.83
C CYS A 23 -3.09 -3.41 11.13
N GLY A 24 -4.03 -3.42 10.12
CA GLY A 24 -5.28 -2.63 9.84
C GLY A 24 -6.40 -2.38 10.92
N VAL A 25 -7.27 -1.34 10.91
CA VAL A 25 -7.82 -0.39 9.86
C VAL A 25 -7.88 1.16 10.25
N TYR A 26 -7.25 2.04 9.44
CA TYR A 26 -7.17 3.54 9.35
C TYR A 26 -6.80 4.49 10.54
N VAL A 27 -5.85 5.42 10.31
CA VAL A 27 -5.62 6.66 11.12
C VAL A 27 -5.84 7.91 10.26
N GLY A 28 -6.83 8.74 10.64
CA GLY A 28 -7.08 10.03 9.98
C GLY A 28 -6.10 11.14 10.41
N LYS A 29 -6.24 12.34 9.83
CA LYS A 29 -5.48 13.55 10.24
C LYS A 29 -5.48 13.66 11.78
N GLY A 30 -4.27 13.74 12.37
CA GLY A 30 -4.00 13.46 13.79
C GLY A 30 -5.08 13.98 14.75
N ASN A 31 -5.82 13.06 15.35
CA ASN A 31 -6.85 13.36 16.35
C ASN A 31 -6.24 13.18 17.75
N THR A 32 -6.21 14.24 18.56
CA THR A 32 -5.69 14.20 19.93
C THR A 32 -6.54 13.35 20.89
N LYS A 33 -7.76 12.98 20.50
CA LYS A 33 -8.64 12.03 21.19
C LYS A 33 -8.59 10.62 20.56
N PHE A 34 -7.56 10.29 19.78
CA PHE A 34 -7.40 8.98 19.17
C PHE A 34 -7.01 7.92 20.20
N GLU A 35 -7.78 6.84 20.25
CA GLU A 35 -7.44 5.64 21.02
C GLU A 35 -6.87 4.58 20.09
N PHE A 36 -5.69 4.05 20.42
CA PHE A 36 -5.02 2.96 19.68
C PHE A 36 -5.81 1.65 19.63
N LYS A 37 -6.90 1.54 20.40
CA LYS A 37 -7.79 0.40 20.42
C LYS A 37 -9.22 0.85 20.15
N ASP A 38 -10.07 -0.09 19.74
CA ASP A 38 -11.52 0.12 19.73
C ASP A 38 -12.18 -0.28 21.06
N SER A 39 -13.49 -0.08 21.16
CA SER A 39 -14.30 -0.46 22.33
C SER A 39 -14.27 -1.96 22.63
N GLN A 40 -13.83 -2.80 21.69
CA GLN A 40 -13.63 -4.24 21.85
C GLN A 40 -12.16 -4.60 22.13
N ARG A 41 -11.32 -3.60 22.47
CA ARG A 41 -9.88 -3.70 22.75
C ARG A 41 -9.03 -4.21 21.57
N ARG A 42 -9.55 -4.25 20.35
CA ARG A 42 -8.77 -4.59 19.15
C ARG A 42 -7.89 -3.42 18.76
N VAL A 43 -6.66 -3.71 18.34
CA VAL A 43 -5.70 -2.69 17.90
C VAL A 43 -6.19 -2.03 16.60
N ARG A 44 -6.13 -0.69 16.55
CA ARG A 44 -6.21 0.11 15.32
C ARG A 44 -4.80 0.24 14.74
N PRO A 45 -4.67 0.44 13.43
CA PRO A 45 -3.40 0.28 12.73
C PRO A 45 -2.62 1.57 12.66
N HIS A 46 -1.60 1.50 11.82
CA HIS A 46 -1.17 2.63 11.01
C HIS A 46 -1.33 2.30 9.52
N SER A 47 -2.05 3.15 8.79
CA SER A 47 -2.17 3.13 7.32
C SER A 47 -1.26 4.19 6.72
N VAL A 48 -0.51 3.91 5.65
CA VAL A 48 0.22 4.97 4.94
C VAL A 48 -0.69 5.58 3.89
N ARG A 49 -0.66 6.92 3.80
CA ARG A 49 -1.26 7.65 2.69
C ARG A 49 -0.19 8.11 1.70
N TYR A 50 -0.23 7.54 0.51
CA TYR A 50 0.54 7.97 -0.64
C TYR A 50 -0.20 9.06 -1.42
N ARG A 51 0.54 10.06 -1.87
CA ARG A 51 0.09 11.21 -2.66
C ARG A 51 1.06 11.45 -3.81
N ILE A 52 0.60 12.11 -4.86
CA ILE A 52 1.44 12.57 -5.97
C ILE A 52 1.70 14.07 -5.77
N TYR A 53 2.95 14.49 -5.93
CA TYR A 53 3.35 15.89 -5.93
C TYR A 53 4.00 16.23 -7.28
N GLY A 54 3.72 17.43 -7.78
CA GLY A 54 4.39 18.02 -8.94
C GLY A 54 5.53 18.92 -8.51
N PHE A 55 6.64 18.85 -9.24
CA PHE A 55 7.90 19.54 -8.96
C PHE A 55 8.35 20.39 -10.14
N ASP A 56 9.03 21.50 -9.86
CA ASP A 56 9.61 22.37 -10.89
C ASP A 56 11.01 21.88 -11.34
N GLU A 57 11.62 22.61 -12.29
CA GLU A 57 12.97 22.33 -12.81
C GLU A 57 14.08 22.32 -11.75
N LYS A 58 13.84 22.93 -10.57
CA LYS A 58 14.80 22.96 -9.46
C LYS A 58 14.57 21.82 -8.47
N GLY A 59 13.52 21.03 -8.64
CA GLY A 59 13.09 20.01 -7.70
C GLY A 59 12.30 20.56 -6.51
N GLU A 60 11.79 21.80 -6.59
CA GLU A 60 10.93 22.38 -5.56
C GLU A 60 9.48 21.94 -5.73
N VAL A 61 8.77 21.72 -4.61
CA VAL A 61 7.36 21.29 -4.64
C VAL A 61 6.49 22.44 -5.15
N VAL A 62 5.86 22.25 -6.31
CA VAL A 62 4.82 23.17 -6.81
C VAL A 62 3.54 22.96 -6.02
N ARG A 63 3.05 21.71 -5.96
CA ARG A 63 1.82 21.32 -5.23
C ARG A 63 1.59 19.81 -5.17
N GLU A 64 0.67 19.40 -4.29
CA GLU A 64 -0.02 18.10 -4.37
C GLU A 64 -0.93 18.06 -5.60
N ILE A 65 -0.96 16.92 -6.31
CA ILE A 65 -1.81 16.66 -7.48
C ILE A 65 -3.07 15.90 -7.02
N LYS A 66 -4.24 16.35 -7.47
CA LYS A 66 -5.55 15.79 -7.06
C LYS A 66 -6.46 15.60 -8.26
N LEU A 67 -7.41 14.67 -8.17
CA LEU A 67 -8.44 14.47 -9.21
C LEU A 67 -9.32 15.72 -9.43
N ALA A 68 -9.43 16.59 -8.43
CA ALA A 68 -10.13 17.87 -8.56
C ALA A 68 -9.33 18.94 -9.33
N ASP A 69 -8.04 18.72 -9.62
CA ASP A 69 -7.17 19.67 -10.31
C ASP A 69 -7.33 19.61 -11.84
N ARG A 70 -8.48 20.08 -12.32
CA ARG A 70 -8.80 20.20 -13.75
C ARG A 70 -8.63 21.62 -14.29
N ILE A 71 -8.27 21.74 -15.56
CA ILE A 71 -8.27 23.01 -16.32
C ILE A 71 -9.08 22.77 -17.59
N LYS A 72 -10.29 23.35 -17.68
CA LYS A 72 -11.24 23.04 -18.75
C LYS A 72 -10.65 23.36 -20.13
N GLY A 73 -10.45 22.33 -20.95
CA GLY A 73 -9.88 22.45 -22.30
C GLY A 73 -8.35 22.37 -22.39
N THR A 74 -7.65 22.29 -21.24
CA THR A 74 -6.18 22.26 -21.18
C THR A 74 -5.67 21.01 -20.45
N LEU A 75 -6.32 20.60 -19.36
CA LEU A 75 -5.89 19.49 -18.53
C LEU A 75 -7.08 18.73 -17.92
N ASP A 76 -7.03 17.42 -18.12
CA ASP A 76 -7.78 16.41 -17.38
C ASP A 76 -6.79 15.52 -16.60
N ILE A 77 -7.22 14.94 -15.48
CA ILE A 77 -6.36 14.14 -14.59
C ILE A 77 -7.06 12.82 -14.24
N SER A 78 -6.50 11.71 -14.73
CA SER A 78 -6.71 10.38 -14.15
C SER A 78 -5.51 9.99 -13.27
N ILE A 79 -5.77 9.15 -12.27
CA ILE A 79 -4.74 8.58 -11.40
C ILE A 79 -5.01 7.08 -11.27
N THR A 80 -4.01 6.27 -11.64
CA THR A 80 -4.02 4.82 -11.40
C THR A 80 -2.93 4.47 -10.40
N TRP A 81 -3.31 3.94 -9.24
CA TRP A 81 -2.37 3.35 -8.28
C TRP A 81 -2.22 1.87 -8.56
N THR A 82 -0.98 1.38 -8.68
CA THR A 82 -0.66 -0.05 -8.75
C THR A 82 0.26 -0.40 -7.59
N VAL A 83 -0.09 -1.42 -6.81
CA VAL A 83 0.64 -1.85 -5.62
C VAL A 83 0.80 -3.37 -5.65
N GLU A 84 1.98 -3.84 -5.26
CA GLU A 84 2.30 -5.25 -5.05
C GLU A 84 2.75 -5.43 -3.60
N LEU A 85 2.05 -6.29 -2.84
CA LEU A 85 2.43 -6.65 -1.49
C LEU A 85 3.02 -8.06 -1.49
N ALA A 86 4.14 -8.23 -0.78
CA ALA A 86 4.85 -9.50 -0.70
C ALA A 86 5.25 -9.85 0.74
N ASN A 87 5.03 -11.10 1.14
CA ASN A 87 5.64 -11.72 2.31
C ASN A 87 6.49 -12.91 1.87
N LYS A 88 7.81 -12.68 1.83
CA LYS A 88 8.85 -13.66 1.47
C LYS A 88 9.56 -14.25 2.69
N LYS A 89 9.01 -14.09 3.90
CA LYS A 89 9.70 -14.49 5.14
C LYS A 89 9.95 -16.00 5.21
N SER A 90 9.08 -16.82 4.63
CA SER A 90 9.20 -18.29 4.65
C SER A 90 10.13 -18.85 3.57
N SER A 91 10.34 -18.14 2.47
CA SER A 91 11.30 -18.52 1.41
C SER A 91 12.76 -18.11 1.72
N HIS A 92 12.97 -17.24 2.70
CA HIS A 92 14.28 -16.65 3.00
C HIS A 92 15.13 -17.43 4.02
N ALA A 93 16.39 -17.01 4.18
CA ALA A 93 17.27 -17.45 5.25
C ALA A 93 16.74 -17.10 6.67
N GLU A 94 17.17 -17.87 7.66
CA GLU A 94 17.00 -17.55 9.08
C GLU A 94 17.81 -16.31 9.47
N PHE A 95 17.35 -15.61 10.50
CA PHE A 95 18.04 -14.44 11.03
C PHE A 95 18.82 -14.85 12.28
N VAL A 96 20.14 -14.87 12.18
CA VAL A 96 21.06 -15.33 13.24
C VAL A 96 21.94 -14.20 13.82
N GLY A 97 21.61 -12.94 13.52
CA GLY A 97 22.35 -11.75 13.96
C GLY A 97 23.09 -11.02 12.84
N ILE A 98 23.69 -9.86 13.16
CA ILE A 98 24.29 -8.93 12.19
C ILE A 98 25.60 -9.46 11.60
N GLU A 99 26.43 -10.12 12.40
CA GLU A 99 27.79 -10.51 11.99
C GLU A 99 27.84 -11.76 11.11
N HIS A 100 26.71 -12.47 10.96
CA HIS A 100 26.68 -13.82 10.37
C HIS A 100 25.50 -13.98 9.39
N PHE A 101 25.55 -13.33 8.23
CA PHE A 101 24.63 -13.69 7.15
C PHE A 101 24.96 -15.09 6.62
N ARG A 102 24.10 -16.07 6.96
CA ARG A 102 24.28 -17.50 6.65
C ARG A 102 23.22 -17.96 5.66
N ALA A 103 23.51 -17.78 4.37
CA ALA A 103 22.64 -18.19 3.26
C ALA A 103 22.36 -19.71 3.22
N ASP A 104 23.20 -20.51 3.89
CA ASP A 104 23.07 -21.96 4.04
C ASP A 104 22.00 -22.40 5.06
N ILE A 105 21.51 -21.47 5.90
CA ILE A 105 20.47 -21.72 6.92
C ILE A 105 19.13 -21.17 6.41
N LEU A 106 18.49 -21.91 5.51
CA LEU A 106 17.19 -21.57 4.95
C LEU A 106 16.04 -21.92 5.91
N ARG A 107 15.08 -20.99 6.09
CA ARG A 107 13.78 -21.35 6.66
C ARG A 107 13.08 -22.35 5.75
N ASN A 108 12.34 -23.30 6.32
CA ASN A 108 11.70 -24.38 5.57
C ASN A 108 12.73 -25.08 4.63
N LYS A 109 13.91 -25.42 5.17
CA LYS A 109 14.99 -26.08 4.41
C LYS A 109 14.54 -27.39 3.74
N ASN A 110 13.62 -28.10 4.38
CA ASN A 110 13.08 -29.38 3.91
C ASN A 110 11.83 -29.21 3.02
N TRP A 111 11.60 -28.02 2.45
CA TRP A 111 10.53 -27.84 1.47
C TRP A 111 10.95 -28.45 0.13
N GLU A 112 10.17 -29.41 -0.36
CA GLU A 112 10.48 -30.20 -1.56
C GLU A 112 10.04 -29.52 -2.87
N GLY A 113 9.14 -28.53 -2.81
CA GLY A 113 8.62 -27.78 -3.96
C GLY A 113 9.44 -26.52 -4.32
N ASP A 114 8.93 -25.68 -5.22
CA ASP A 114 9.57 -24.39 -5.53
C ASP A 114 9.52 -23.48 -4.28
N ARG A 115 10.64 -22.82 -3.94
CA ARG A 115 10.69 -21.86 -2.84
C ARG A 115 9.78 -20.65 -3.06
N LYS A 116 9.35 -20.36 -4.29
CA LYS A 116 8.31 -19.36 -4.58
C LYS A 116 6.95 -19.73 -3.98
N GLU A 117 6.66 -21.01 -3.78
CA GLU A 117 5.44 -21.47 -3.10
C GLU A 117 5.42 -21.07 -1.62
N LEU A 118 6.58 -20.69 -1.05
CA LEU A 118 6.73 -20.14 0.30
C LEU A 118 6.60 -18.59 0.33
N GLU A 119 6.26 -17.96 -0.79
CA GLU A 119 6.05 -16.51 -0.91
C GLU A 119 4.58 -16.19 -1.12
N ALA A 120 4.04 -15.30 -0.29
CA ALA A 120 2.70 -14.74 -0.49
C ALA A 120 2.85 -13.40 -1.22
N ILE A 121 2.47 -13.33 -2.50
CA ILE A 121 2.54 -12.12 -3.33
C ILE A 121 1.17 -11.87 -3.96
N ASP A 122 0.68 -10.63 -3.91
CA ASP A 122 -0.52 -10.20 -4.64
C ASP A 122 -0.35 -8.77 -5.14
N LYS A 123 -0.84 -8.51 -6.36
CA LYS A 123 -0.74 -7.22 -7.06
C LYS A 123 -2.13 -6.75 -7.46
N LYS A 124 -2.42 -5.48 -7.17
CA LYS A 124 -3.71 -4.84 -7.43
C LYS A 124 -3.51 -3.44 -8.00
N SER A 125 -4.52 -2.97 -8.71
CA SER A 125 -4.59 -1.62 -9.25
C SER A 125 -5.96 -1.02 -9.00
N LEU A 126 -6.01 0.29 -8.72
CA LEU A 126 -7.23 1.10 -8.67
C LEU A 126 -7.03 2.31 -9.57
N SER A 127 -8.03 2.63 -10.40
CA SER A 127 -8.03 3.82 -11.27
C SER A 127 -9.17 4.76 -10.88
N SER A 128 -8.94 6.07 -11.00
CA SER A 128 -9.90 7.15 -10.71
C SER A 128 -11.26 6.96 -11.36
N ASP A 129 -11.25 6.35 -12.54
CA ASP A 129 -12.38 6.07 -13.42
C ASP A 129 -13.40 5.15 -12.70
N GLY A 130 -12.90 4.27 -11.82
CA GLY A 130 -13.73 3.43 -10.94
C GLY A 130 -14.47 4.18 -9.83
N PHE A 131 -14.39 5.52 -9.75
CA PHE A 131 -15.30 6.30 -8.90
C PHE A 131 -16.68 6.51 -9.54
N GLU A 132 -16.81 6.41 -10.86
CA GLU A 132 -18.09 6.63 -11.56
C GLU A 132 -19.08 5.48 -11.33
N ASP A 133 -18.57 4.26 -11.21
CA ASP A 133 -19.36 3.02 -10.98
C ASP A 133 -19.73 2.77 -9.50
N LEU A 134 -19.40 3.65 -8.56
CA LEU A 134 -19.64 3.42 -7.13
C LEU A 134 -21.04 3.83 -6.68
N GLU A 135 -21.79 2.85 -6.15
CA GLU A 135 -22.97 3.09 -5.34
C GLU A 135 -22.66 4.04 -4.16
N ASP A 136 -23.66 4.81 -3.71
CA ASP A 136 -23.47 5.74 -2.59
C ASP A 136 -23.05 5.00 -1.30
N GLY A 137 -22.17 5.64 -0.53
CA GLY A 137 -21.54 5.07 0.65
C GLY A 137 -20.44 4.01 0.40
N LYS A 138 -20.22 3.55 -0.85
CA LYS A 138 -19.09 2.65 -1.18
C LYS A 138 -17.75 3.40 -1.25
N ARG A 139 -16.67 2.62 -1.33
CA ARG A 139 -15.29 3.09 -1.52
C ARG A 139 -14.62 2.28 -2.60
N LEU A 140 -13.75 2.94 -3.35
CA LEU A 140 -12.83 2.29 -4.28
C LEU A 140 -11.73 1.59 -3.45
N GLU A 141 -11.87 0.31 -3.17
CA GLU A 141 -10.91 -0.48 -2.39
C GLU A 141 -10.67 -1.88 -2.94
N GLU A 142 -9.44 -2.36 -2.77
CA GLU A 142 -8.98 -3.69 -3.21
C GLU A 142 -8.27 -4.43 -2.08
N SER A 143 -8.44 -5.74 -2.00
CA SER A 143 -7.88 -6.58 -0.93
C SER A 143 -6.76 -7.48 -1.42
N PHE A 144 -5.61 -7.45 -0.75
CA PHE A 144 -4.47 -8.30 -1.08
C PHE A 144 -4.58 -9.65 -0.37
N LYS A 145 -4.73 -10.73 -1.14
CA LYS A 145 -4.85 -12.09 -0.64
C LYS A 145 -4.03 -13.03 -1.52
N ALA A 146 -3.06 -13.69 -0.91
CA ALA A 146 -2.19 -14.64 -1.60
C ALA A 146 -2.25 -16.02 -0.92
N ASN A 147 -2.07 -17.05 -1.72
CA ASN A 147 -1.78 -18.39 -1.23
C ASN A 147 -0.32 -18.46 -0.73
N ILE A 148 -0.02 -19.45 0.11
CA ILE A 148 1.33 -19.74 0.60
C ILE A 148 1.43 -21.21 1.06
N TYR A 149 2.64 -21.77 1.03
CA TYR A 149 2.96 -23.18 1.23
C TYR A 149 2.28 -24.09 0.20
N GLY A 150 2.36 -23.75 -1.10
CA GLY A 150 1.75 -24.54 -2.17
C GLY A 150 0.24 -24.67 -1.98
N ASP A 151 -0.44 -23.52 -1.85
CA ASP A 151 -1.89 -23.38 -1.62
C ASP A 151 -2.45 -23.96 -0.31
N LYS A 152 -1.63 -24.57 0.55
CA LYS A 152 -2.04 -25.10 1.86
C LYS A 152 -2.54 -24.02 2.84
N ALA A 153 -2.16 -22.76 2.66
CA ALA A 153 -2.65 -21.64 3.46
C ALA A 153 -2.94 -20.39 2.62
N LYS A 154 -3.80 -19.51 3.15
CA LYS A 154 -4.13 -18.20 2.56
C LYS A 154 -3.81 -17.08 3.53
N LEU A 155 -3.09 -16.06 3.05
CA LEU A 155 -2.66 -14.92 3.84
C LEU A 155 -3.42 -13.64 3.43
N ASP A 156 -3.97 -12.94 4.42
CA ASP A 156 -4.50 -11.59 4.31
C ASP A 156 -3.31 -10.62 4.43
N LEU A 157 -2.83 -10.11 3.29
CA LEU A 157 -1.65 -9.23 3.21
C LEU A 157 -2.00 -7.77 3.56
N GLY A 158 -3.26 -7.38 3.37
CA GLY A 158 -3.75 -6.02 3.61
C GLY A 158 -4.80 -5.59 2.59
N LYS A 159 -4.98 -4.28 2.47
CA LYS A 159 -5.84 -3.68 1.43
C LYS A 159 -5.32 -2.30 0.99
N MET A 160 -5.74 -1.88 -0.20
CA MET A 160 -5.59 -0.51 -0.70
C MET A 160 -6.96 0.15 -0.83
N ILE A 161 -7.02 1.46 -0.60
CA ILE A 161 -8.20 2.31 -0.83
C ILE A 161 -7.73 3.52 -1.64
N MET A 162 -8.45 3.90 -2.69
CA MET A 162 -8.29 5.23 -3.30
C MET A 162 -9.28 6.20 -2.64
N GLU A 163 -8.78 7.33 -2.15
CA GLU A 163 -9.62 8.42 -1.62
C GLU A 163 -10.10 9.33 -2.76
N LYS A 164 -11.23 10.03 -2.57
CA LYS A 164 -11.87 10.84 -3.62
C LYS A 164 -10.99 11.99 -4.13
N GLU A 165 -10.00 12.44 -3.36
CA GLU A 165 -9.00 13.41 -3.81
C GLU A 165 -7.92 12.82 -4.75
N GLY A 166 -7.80 11.50 -4.85
CA GLY A 166 -6.80 10.78 -5.66
C GLY A 166 -5.64 10.16 -4.87
N SER A 167 -5.55 10.34 -3.55
CA SER A 167 -4.54 9.67 -2.72
C SER A 167 -4.84 8.18 -2.55
N SER A 168 -3.79 7.37 -2.33
CA SER A 168 -3.93 5.97 -1.97
C SER A 168 -3.64 5.76 -0.49
N LEU A 169 -4.54 5.08 0.21
CA LEU A 169 -4.32 4.52 1.53
C LEU A 169 -3.97 3.06 1.40
N ILE A 170 -2.78 2.68 1.82
CA ILE A 170 -2.42 1.28 2.03
C ILE A 170 -2.63 0.97 3.52
N ILE A 171 -3.03 -0.27 3.81
CA ILE A 171 -3.17 -0.76 5.17
C ILE A 171 -2.91 -2.27 5.20
N GLY A 172 -1.85 -2.65 5.90
CA GLY A 172 -1.43 -4.04 6.10
C GLY A 172 -2.47 -4.95 6.77
N GLY A 173 -2.27 -6.26 6.58
CA GLY A 173 -3.17 -7.33 7.02
C GLY A 173 -3.46 -7.37 8.52
N LYS A 174 -4.35 -8.28 8.94
CA LYS A 174 -4.93 -8.30 10.30
C LYS A 174 -4.04 -8.89 11.40
N GLY A 175 -2.72 -8.95 11.20
CA GLY A 175 -1.78 -9.51 12.18
C GLY A 175 -1.95 -11.02 12.46
N LYS A 176 -2.59 -11.78 11.55
CA LYS A 176 -2.72 -13.24 11.70
C LYS A 176 -1.39 -13.95 11.46
N SER A 177 -1.06 -14.89 12.33
CA SER A 177 0.10 -15.79 12.23
C SER A 177 -0.33 -17.24 12.50
N GLY A 178 0.34 -18.20 11.88
CA GLY A 178 0.06 -19.63 12.06
C GLY A 178 1.11 -20.50 11.35
N LYS A 179 0.86 -21.81 11.37
CA LYS A 179 1.61 -22.84 10.62
C LYS A 179 0.68 -23.58 9.66
N VAL A 180 1.26 -24.28 8.69
CA VAL A 180 0.58 -25.41 8.03
C VAL A 180 0.86 -26.68 8.81
N GLU A 181 0.01 -27.69 8.63
CA GLU A 181 0.20 -29.06 9.12
C GLU A 181 0.77 -29.96 8.01
#